data_AF-A0A845GHF1-F1
#
_entry.id   AF-A0A845GHF1-F1
#
_cell.length_a   1.000
_cell.length_b   1.000
_cell.length_c   1.000
_cell.angle_alpha   90.00
_cell.angle_beta   90.00
_cell.angle_gamma   90.00
#
_symmetry.space_group_name_H-M   'P 1'
#
loop_
_entity.id
_entity.type
_entity.pdbx_description
1 polymer ?
#
loop_
_entity_poly.entity_id
_entity_poly.type
_entity_poly.pdbx_seq_one_letter_code
_entity_poly.pdbx_strand_id
1 'polypeptide(L)'
;MSQKNFRQLHDALLSYAGRSAYADVLLPWLHESQDEQMWLRSFGQREGEPIPAATVEELWSLYALSRVCEVLILTFQDGSCDSSWKGPAISISEFTAFIEALGLTVLTPAAYCAFYHEVVSVEPHESADAHILAYQWPCVMLGNLLVLRGGVAVAANSALLRPGIADNSTLYWSSRRKARPHQDLSNGWGHNSQWGTAFRRDYVIGAVQYFNVDGKCDLASPEWQQTDCCEMEVSLTREERIELLTNRCFVRSAKPHADLWPYHDRIRIAGGTGQKKPAGPNALKIALGAGGLLGVLSLTWLLCGGGR
;
A
#
# COMPACT_ATOMS: atom_id res chain seq x y z
N MET A 1 26.28 13.29 -14.86
CA MET A 1 24.81 13.34 -15.03
C MET A 1 24.20 13.27 -13.65
N SER A 2 23.21 14.12 -13.33
CA SER A 2 22.53 14.08 -12.04
C SER A 2 21.74 12.77 -11.95
N GLN A 3 21.95 11.99 -10.90
CA GLN A 3 21.25 10.73 -10.65
C GLN A 3 19.75 10.99 -10.53
N LYS A 4 18.93 10.29 -11.32
CA LYS A 4 17.47 10.37 -11.26
C LYS A 4 16.97 9.79 -9.94
N ASN A 5 16.09 10.50 -9.27
CA ASN A 5 15.44 10.05 -8.04
C ASN A 5 13.93 10.33 -8.05
N PHE A 6 13.20 9.78 -7.06
CA PHE A 6 11.75 9.91 -6.96
C PHE A 6 11.26 11.35 -6.74
N ARG A 7 12.06 12.18 -6.07
CA ARG A 7 11.73 13.61 -5.90
C ARG A 7 11.70 14.33 -7.26
N GLN A 8 12.72 14.12 -8.08
CA GLN A 8 12.76 14.69 -9.43
C GLN A 8 11.61 14.15 -10.30
N LEU A 9 11.23 12.88 -10.15
CA LEU A 9 10.08 12.30 -10.84
C LEU A 9 8.77 12.97 -10.41
N HIS A 10 8.57 13.15 -9.10
CA HIS A 10 7.42 13.86 -8.56
C HIS A 10 7.32 15.27 -9.15
N ASP A 11 8.40 16.04 -9.14
CA ASP A 11 8.42 17.40 -9.67
C ASP A 11 8.15 17.43 -11.19
N ALA A 12 8.65 16.45 -11.93
CA ALA A 12 8.38 16.28 -13.35
C ALA A 12 6.90 15.98 -13.63
N LEU A 13 6.26 15.12 -12.82
CA LEU A 13 4.84 14.80 -12.94
C LEU A 13 3.95 16.02 -12.63
N LEU A 14 4.31 16.82 -11.63
CA LEU A 14 3.57 18.06 -11.31
C LEU A 14 3.68 19.12 -12.40
N SER A 15 4.82 19.17 -13.10
CA SER A 15 5.07 20.15 -14.17
C SER A 15 4.57 19.70 -15.54
N TYR A 16 4.17 18.43 -15.68
CA TYR A 16 3.80 17.85 -16.96
C TYR A 16 2.36 18.20 -17.35
N ALA A 17 2.21 18.78 -18.54
CA ALA A 17 0.91 19.22 -19.09
C ALA A 17 0.51 18.46 -20.38
N GLY A 18 1.22 17.38 -20.72
CA GLY A 18 0.92 16.57 -21.91
C GLY A 18 -0.21 15.56 -21.68
N ARG A 19 -0.38 14.64 -22.64
CA ARG A 19 -1.54 13.72 -22.69
C ARG A 19 -1.25 12.29 -22.24
N SER A 20 0.02 11.91 -22.08
CA SER A 20 0.42 10.58 -21.63
C SER A 20 1.62 10.69 -20.70
N ALA A 21 1.36 10.78 -19.40
CA ALA A 21 2.42 10.83 -18.41
C ALA A 21 3.25 9.53 -18.42
N TYR A 22 2.63 8.40 -18.77
CA TYR A 22 3.34 7.13 -18.88
C TYR A 22 4.42 7.16 -19.97
N ALA A 23 4.04 7.52 -21.21
CA ALA A 23 4.96 7.54 -22.34
C ALA A 23 6.01 8.65 -22.23
N ASP A 24 5.60 9.83 -21.79
CA ASP A 24 6.44 11.03 -21.89
C ASP A 24 7.29 11.29 -20.63
N VAL A 25 6.92 10.72 -19.48
CA VAL A 25 7.60 10.97 -18.19
C VAL A 25 8.07 9.67 -17.54
N LEU A 26 7.17 8.71 -17.32
CA LEU A 26 7.48 7.51 -16.54
C LEU A 26 8.43 6.55 -17.27
N LEU A 27 8.18 6.25 -18.55
CA LEU A 27 9.04 5.37 -19.34
C LEU A 27 10.47 5.93 -19.48
N PRO A 28 10.68 7.20 -19.89
CA PRO A 28 12.02 7.79 -19.92
C PRO A 28 12.70 7.75 -18.55
N TRP A 29 11.98 8.06 -17.48
CA TRP A 29 12.54 8.01 -16.14
C TRP A 29 12.96 6.58 -15.74
N LEU A 30 12.17 5.56 -16.06
CA LEU A 30 12.53 4.15 -15.86
C LEU A 30 13.82 3.76 -16.62
N HIS A 31 14.02 4.30 -17.82
CA HIS A 31 15.25 4.06 -18.58
C HIS A 31 16.49 4.76 -18.01
N GLU A 32 16.33 5.72 -17.11
CA GLU A 32 17.42 6.53 -16.55
C GLU A 32 17.64 6.33 -15.03
N SER A 33 16.86 5.45 -14.40
CA SER A 33 16.79 5.27 -12.94
C SER A 33 17.17 3.85 -12.48
N GLN A 34 18.11 3.20 -13.17
CA GLN A 34 18.49 1.82 -12.85
C GLN A 34 18.93 1.65 -11.39
N ASP A 35 19.67 2.62 -10.85
CA ASP A 35 20.14 2.57 -9.46
C ASP A 35 18.99 2.58 -8.44
N GLU A 36 17.97 3.43 -8.66
CA GLU A 36 16.77 3.48 -7.83
C GLU A 36 15.98 2.17 -7.90
N GLN A 37 15.86 1.60 -9.10
CA GLN A 37 15.19 0.31 -9.29
C GLN A 37 15.94 -0.83 -8.61
N MET A 38 17.27 -0.86 -8.71
CA MET A 38 18.09 -1.85 -8.02
C MET A 38 18.01 -1.69 -6.50
N TRP A 39 18.07 -0.45 -6.01
CA TRP A 39 17.90 -0.15 -4.59
C TRP A 39 16.54 -0.61 -4.07
N LEU A 40 15.44 -0.26 -4.74
CA LEU A 40 14.10 -0.69 -4.34
C LEU A 40 13.98 -2.22 -4.29
N ARG A 41 14.43 -2.92 -5.33
CA ARG A 41 14.40 -4.38 -5.37
C ARG A 41 15.20 -4.99 -4.21
N SER A 42 16.38 -4.45 -3.92
CA SER A 42 17.19 -4.86 -2.78
C SER A 42 16.47 -4.59 -1.45
N PHE A 43 15.89 -3.40 -1.28
CA PHE A 43 15.14 -3.02 -0.08
C PHE A 43 13.95 -3.97 0.17
N GLY A 44 13.16 -4.25 -0.86
CA GLY A 44 11.98 -5.13 -0.77
C GLY A 44 12.30 -6.59 -0.48
N GLN A 45 13.55 -7.02 -0.68
CA GLN A 45 14.03 -8.38 -0.37
C GLN A 45 14.67 -8.48 1.02
N ARG A 46 14.78 -7.38 1.77
CA ARG A 46 15.41 -7.42 3.10
C ARG A 46 14.61 -8.26 4.08
N GLU A 47 15.32 -9.13 4.76
CA GLU A 47 14.83 -9.86 5.92
C GLU A 47 15.29 -9.15 7.21
N GLY A 48 14.57 -9.35 8.30
CA GLY A 48 14.87 -8.79 9.61
C GLY A 48 13.91 -9.33 10.67
N GLU A 49 14.29 -9.25 11.95
CA GLU A 49 13.51 -9.84 13.05
C GLU A 49 12.82 -8.77 13.92
N PRO A 50 11.48 -8.67 13.89
CA PRO A 50 10.59 -9.05 12.79
C PRO A 50 10.56 -7.99 11.67
N ILE A 51 11.09 -6.78 11.90
CA ILE A 51 11.03 -5.67 10.95
C ILE A 51 12.42 -5.37 10.40
N PRO A 52 12.61 -5.33 9.08
CA PRO A 52 13.87 -4.92 8.48
C PRO A 52 14.30 -3.51 8.91
N ALA A 53 15.59 -3.30 9.14
CA ALA A 53 16.13 -1.97 9.40
C ALA A 53 16.05 -1.09 8.13
N ALA A 54 15.83 0.20 8.33
CA ALA A 54 15.90 1.22 7.28
C ALA A 54 16.66 2.43 7.82
N THR A 55 17.56 3.00 7.01
CA THR A 55 18.21 4.27 7.38
C THR A 55 17.26 5.44 7.17
N VAL A 56 17.59 6.60 7.75
CA VAL A 56 16.77 7.81 7.60
C VAL A 56 16.66 8.24 6.12
N GLU A 57 17.75 8.14 5.36
CA GLU A 57 17.79 8.48 3.92
C GLU A 57 16.93 7.53 3.09
N GLU A 58 16.87 6.26 3.48
CA GLU A 58 15.98 5.28 2.84
C GLU A 58 14.52 5.62 3.13
N LEU A 59 14.19 6.03 4.36
CA LEU A 59 12.85 6.47 4.71
C LEU A 59 12.45 7.73 3.91
N TRP A 60 13.37 8.67 3.68
CA TRP A 60 13.11 9.83 2.82
C TRP A 60 12.88 9.43 1.35
N SER A 61 13.65 8.46 0.86
CA SER A 61 13.53 7.97 -0.52
C SER A 61 12.21 7.21 -0.73
N LEU A 62 11.81 6.37 0.22
CA LEU A 62 10.49 5.70 0.23
C LEU A 62 9.34 6.72 0.33
N TYR A 63 9.53 7.79 1.09
CA TYR A 63 8.54 8.87 1.18
C TYR A 63 8.40 9.59 -0.16
N ALA A 64 9.50 9.84 -0.87
CA ALA A 64 9.43 10.39 -2.21
C ALA A 64 8.70 9.46 -3.19
N LEU A 65 8.95 8.15 -3.13
CA LEU A 65 8.19 7.15 -3.90
C LEU A 65 6.70 7.18 -3.57
N SER A 66 6.32 7.27 -2.29
CA SER A 66 4.91 7.31 -1.91
C SER A 66 4.22 8.54 -2.48
N ARG A 67 4.87 9.71 -2.49
CA ARG A 67 4.33 10.92 -3.11
C ARG A 67 4.16 10.80 -4.63
N VAL A 68 5.08 10.13 -5.32
CA VAL A 68 4.90 9.79 -6.74
C VAL A 68 3.63 8.95 -6.93
N CYS A 69 3.44 7.92 -6.10
CA CYS A 69 2.25 7.08 -6.15
C CYS A 69 0.98 7.90 -5.89
N GLU A 70 0.98 8.77 -4.87
CA GLU A 70 -0.16 9.64 -4.56
C GLU A 70 -0.52 10.59 -5.70
N VAL A 71 0.47 11.18 -6.37
CA VAL A 71 0.24 12.03 -7.55
C VAL A 71 -0.37 11.23 -8.71
N LEU A 72 0.14 10.02 -8.96
CA LEU A 72 -0.35 9.18 -10.06
C LEU A 72 -1.81 8.75 -9.85
N ILE A 73 -2.24 8.49 -8.62
CA ILE A 73 -3.63 8.08 -8.35
C ILE A 73 -4.64 9.23 -8.34
N LEU A 74 -4.22 10.50 -8.44
CA LEU A 74 -5.14 11.63 -8.46
C LEU A 74 -6.13 11.56 -9.64
N THR A 75 -5.70 11.01 -10.77
CA THR A 75 -6.54 10.86 -11.96
C THR A 75 -7.65 9.83 -11.79
N PHE A 76 -7.53 8.94 -10.80
CA PHE A 76 -8.55 7.94 -10.46
C PHE A 76 -9.48 8.42 -9.33
N GLN A 77 -9.31 9.66 -8.84
CA GLN A 77 -10.09 10.22 -7.75
C GLN A 77 -11.07 11.29 -8.24
N ASP A 78 -12.29 11.21 -7.72
CA ASP A 78 -13.26 12.29 -7.78
C ASP A 78 -13.00 13.35 -6.69
N GLY A 79 -13.69 14.48 -6.80
CA GLY A 79 -13.54 15.62 -5.89
C GLY A 79 -12.47 16.64 -6.30
N SER A 80 -12.32 17.67 -5.47
CA SER A 80 -11.44 18.83 -5.70
C SER A 80 -10.93 19.43 -4.38
N CYS A 81 -10.74 18.61 -3.34
CA CYS A 81 -10.32 19.08 -2.02
C CYS A 81 -8.99 19.85 -2.06
N ASP A 82 -7.99 19.34 -2.78
CA ASP A 82 -6.67 19.97 -2.91
C ASP A 82 -6.63 20.95 -4.10
N SER A 83 -7.06 20.51 -5.28
CA SER A 83 -7.11 21.34 -6.48
C SER A 83 -8.10 20.82 -7.52
N SER A 84 -8.39 21.64 -8.53
CA SER A 84 -9.16 21.23 -9.71
C SER A 84 -8.35 20.42 -10.72
N TRP A 85 -7.01 20.35 -10.56
CA TRP A 85 -6.16 19.54 -11.43
C TRP A 85 -6.50 18.06 -11.24
N LYS A 86 -6.74 17.37 -12.35
CA LYS A 86 -7.12 15.95 -12.32
C LYS A 86 -5.94 15.04 -11.96
N GLY A 87 -4.71 15.52 -12.01
CA GLY A 87 -3.52 14.69 -11.95
C GLY A 87 -2.97 14.36 -13.34
N PRO A 88 -1.85 13.63 -13.40
CA PRO A 88 -1.24 13.22 -14.66
C PRO A 88 -2.13 12.24 -15.42
N ALA A 89 -2.22 12.38 -16.74
CA ALA A 89 -2.98 11.47 -17.58
C ALA A 89 -2.30 10.09 -17.66
N ILE A 90 -2.88 9.10 -17.00
CA ILE A 90 -2.41 7.72 -16.95
C ILE A 90 -3.59 6.76 -16.72
N SER A 91 -3.55 5.57 -17.32
CA SER A 91 -4.51 4.49 -17.09
C SER A 91 -4.08 3.58 -15.93
N ILE A 92 -5.02 2.79 -15.39
CA ILE A 92 -4.71 1.79 -14.34
C ILE A 92 -3.69 0.76 -14.84
N SER A 93 -3.76 0.34 -16.10
CA SER A 93 -2.79 -0.58 -16.70
C SER A 93 -1.38 0.01 -16.79
N GLU A 94 -1.26 1.28 -17.15
CA GLU A 94 0.04 1.97 -17.21
C GLU A 94 0.61 2.23 -15.82
N PHE A 95 -0.25 2.61 -14.85
CA PHE A 95 0.14 2.69 -13.45
C PHE A 95 0.68 1.35 -12.95
N THR A 96 -0.04 0.26 -13.20
CA THR A 96 0.36 -1.10 -12.83
C THR A 96 1.70 -1.47 -13.46
N ALA A 97 1.85 -1.25 -14.77
CA ALA A 97 3.08 -1.54 -15.49
C ALA A 97 4.29 -0.74 -14.97
N PHE A 98 4.09 0.53 -14.59
CA PHE A 98 5.13 1.35 -13.98
C PHE A 98 5.55 0.78 -12.61
N ILE A 99 4.59 0.47 -11.74
CA ILE A 99 4.85 -0.07 -10.40
C ILE A 99 5.57 -1.43 -10.47
N GLU A 100 5.15 -2.31 -11.37
CA GLU A 100 5.78 -3.62 -11.56
C GLU A 100 7.20 -3.49 -12.13
N ALA A 101 7.46 -2.53 -13.03
CA ALA A 101 8.80 -2.28 -13.57
C ALA A 101 9.80 -1.87 -12.46
N LEU A 102 9.33 -1.13 -11.45
CA LEU A 102 10.11 -0.79 -10.25
C LEU A 102 10.41 -2.00 -9.35
N GLY A 103 9.76 -3.15 -9.57
CA GLY A 103 9.89 -4.35 -8.74
C GLY A 103 8.94 -4.39 -7.54
N LEU A 104 7.90 -3.56 -7.52
CA LEU A 104 6.83 -3.62 -6.54
C LEU A 104 5.72 -4.56 -7.00
N THR A 105 4.89 -5.01 -6.06
CA THR A 105 3.74 -5.87 -6.33
C THR A 105 2.44 -5.07 -6.25
N VAL A 106 1.59 -5.23 -7.26
CA VAL A 106 0.24 -4.68 -7.29
C VAL A 106 -0.76 -5.74 -6.84
N LEU A 107 -1.62 -5.41 -5.88
CA LEU A 107 -2.58 -6.33 -5.26
C LEU A 107 -4.02 -5.79 -5.32
N THR A 108 -4.97 -6.70 -5.48
CA THR A 108 -6.42 -6.47 -5.32
C THR A 108 -7.03 -7.54 -4.38
N PRO A 109 -6.73 -7.50 -3.07
CA PRO A 109 -7.24 -8.51 -2.15
C PRO A 109 -8.78 -8.53 -2.10
N ALA A 110 -9.40 -9.69 -2.32
CA ALA A 110 -10.85 -9.80 -2.47
C ALA A 110 -11.68 -9.40 -1.22
N ALA A 111 -11.07 -9.44 -0.03
CA ALA A 111 -11.72 -9.10 1.23
C ALA A 111 -11.23 -7.74 1.75
N TYR A 112 -12.15 -6.92 2.26
CA TYR A 112 -11.80 -5.65 2.88
C TYR A 112 -10.90 -5.88 4.11
N CYS A 113 -9.90 -5.01 4.25
CA CYS A 113 -8.97 -5.00 5.36
C CYS A 113 -8.30 -3.63 5.41
N ALA A 114 -8.34 -2.96 6.56
CA ALA A 114 -7.76 -1.63 6.75
C ALA A 114 -6.26 -1.56 6.43
N PHE A 115 -5.53 -2.68 6.47
CA PHE A 115 -4.11 -2.70 6.07
C PHE A 115 -3.94 -2.43 4.56
N TYR A 116 -4.68 -3.16 3.71
CA TYR A 116 -4.54 -3.06 2.26
C TYR A 116 -5.40 -1.97 1.64
N HIS A 117 -6.45 -1.52 2.33
CA HIS A 117 -7.51 -0.74 1.73
C HIS A 117 -7.67 0.65 2.36
N GLU A 118 -7.88 1.62 1.49
CA GLU A 118 -8.36 2.95 1.80
C GLU A 118 -9.83 3.02 1.38
N VAL A 119 -10.72 3.41 2.29
CA VAL A 119 -12.14 3.59 1.97
C VAL A 119 -12.32 4.89 1.20
N VAL A 120 -12.85 4.79 -0.03
CA VAL A 120 -13.14 5.91 -0.93
C VAL A 120 -14.61 6.32 -0.85
N SER A 121 -15.51 5.34 -0.74
CA SER A 121 -16.94 5.57 -0.51
C SER A 121 -17.54 4.40 0.25
N VAL A 122 -18.61 4.67 1.02
CA VAL A 122 -19.34 3.64 1.74
C VAL A 122 -20.81 3.62 1.36
N GLU A 123 -21.29 2.47 0.91
CA GLU A 123 -22.70 2.16 0.77
C GLU A 123 -23.20 1.44 2.04
N PRO A 124 -24.30 1.90 2.67
CA PRO A 124 -24.90 1.20 3.80
C PRO A 124 -25.31 -0.22 3.42
N HIS A 125 -24.96 -1.20 4.26
CA HIS A 125 -25.33 -2.59 4.06
C HIS A 125 -25.44 -3.33 5.41
N GLU A 126 -26.33 -4.31 5.52
CA GLU A 126 -26.64 -4.96 6.81
C GLU A 126 -25.66 -6.10 7.18
N SER A 127 -24.79 -6.50 6.26
CA SER A 127 -23.79 -7.57 6.50
C SER A 127 -22.88 -7.25 7.68
N ALA A 128 -22.58 -8.28 8.47
CA ALA A 128 -21.62 -8.21 9.57
C ALA A 128 -20.20 -7.89 9.08
N ASP A 129 -19.86 -8.23 7.83
CA ASP A 129 -18.59 -7.93 7.18
C ASP A 129 -18.74 -6.84 6.11
N ALA A 130 -17.66 -6.10 5.85
CA ALA A 130 -17.56 -5.15 4.75
C ALA A 130 -17.18 -5.84 3.43
N HIS A 131 -17.87 -5.49 2.35
CA HIS A 131 -17.66 -6.04 1.01
C HIS A 131 -17.09 -4.98 0.08
N ILE A 132 -16.10 -5.36 -0.74
CA ILE A 132 -15.56 -4.47 -1.77
C ILE A 132 -16.51 -4.47 -2.96
N LEU A 133 -17.01 -3.29 -3.33
CA LEU A 133 -17.87 -3.11 -4.50
C LEU A 133 -17.05 -2.85 -5.76
N ALA A 134 -16.00 -2.03 -5.63
CA ALA A 134 -15.11 -1.68 -6.73
C ALA A 134 -13.76 -1.19 -6.21
N TYR A 135 -12.73 -1.36 -7.03
CA TYR A 135 -11.44 -0.67 -6.86
C TYR A 135 -11.39 0.57 -7.74
N GLN A 136 -10.96 1.68 -7.16
CA GLN A 136 -10.61 2.90 -7.89
C GLN A 136 -9.12 2.87 -8.27
N TRP A 137 -8.27 2.32 -7.40
CA TRP A 137 -6.86 2.04 -7.69
C TRP A 137 -6.37 0.86 -6.84
N PRO A 138 -5.37 0.08 -7.29
CA PRO A 138 -4.94 -1.11 -6.57
C PRO A 138 -3.99 -0.79 -5.40
N CYS A 139 -3.79 -1.78 -4.52
CA CYS A 139 -2.81 -1.72 -3.45
C CYS A 139 -1.39 -1.98 -3.99
N VAL A 140 -0.37 -1.32 -3.44
CA VAL A 140 1.03 -1.47 -3.83
C VAL A 140 1.88 -1.87 -2.63
N MET A 141 2.63 -2.95 -2.80
CA MET A 141 3.56 -3.51 -1.81
C MET A 141 5.00 -3.52 -2.33
N LEU A 142 5.95 -3.23 -1.46
CA LEU A 142 7.38 -3.46 -1.67
C LEU A 142 7.81 -4.64 -0.77
N GLY A 143 7.82 -5.85 -1.32
CA GLY A 143 7.94 -7.06 -0.51
C GLY A 143 6.79 -7.13 0.52
N ASN A 144 7.14 -7.07 1.81
CA ASN A 144 6.17 -7.07 2.91
C ASN A 144 5.75 -5.66 3.36
N LEU A 145 6.37 -4.60 2.85
CA LEU A 145 6.09 -3.20 3.19
C LEU A 145 4.94 -2.65 2.34
N LEU A 146 3.94 -2.05 2.98
CA LEU A 146 2.87 -1.33 2.29
C LEU A 146 3.37 0.04 1.81
N VAL A 147 3.26 0.30 0.50
CA VAL A 147 3.61 1.59 -0.12
C VAL A 147 2.36 2.43 -0.35
N LEU A 148 1.30 1.82 -0.91
CA LEU A 148 0.03 2.48 -1.20
C LEU A 148 -1.14 1.54 -0.90
N ARG A 149 -2.16 2.06 -0.22
CA ARG A 149 -3.43 1.33 -0.04
C ARG A 149 -4.27 1.40 -1.29
N GLY A 150 -4.95 0.32 -1.61
CA GLY A 150 -5.94 0.30 -2.69
C GLY A 150 -7.18 1.08 -2.30
N GLY A 151 -7.57 2.03 -3.13
CA GLY A 151 -8.81 2.79 -2.96
C GLY A 151 -9.99 1.93 -3.35
N VAL A 152 -10.94 1.75 -2.44
CA VAL A 152 -12.12 0.91 -2.63
C VAL A 152 -13.41 1.62 -2.27
N ALA A 153 -14.44 1.40 -3.10
CA ALA A 153 -15.83 1.54 -2.69
C ALA A 153 -16.25 0.28 -1.93
N VAL A 154 -16.92 0.44 -0.80
CA VAL A 154 -17.31 -0.69 0.04
C VAL A 154 -18.78 -0.61 0.45
N ALA A 155 -19.41 -1.77 0.59
CA ALA A 155 -20.70 -1.92 1.23
C ALA A 155 -20.47 -2.44 2.67
N ALA A 156 -20.97 -1.74 3.68
CA ALA A 156 -20.71 -2.09 5.07
C ALA A 156 -21.80 -1.66 6.05
N ASN A 157 -21.88 -2.38 7.17
CA ASN A 157 -22.69 -1.96 8.31
C ASN A 157 -22.07 -0.71 8.95
N SER A 158 -22.92 0.24 9.37
CA SER A 158 -22.49 1.49 9.99
C SER A 158 -21.74 1.31 11.31
N ALA A 159 -21.88 0.15 11.97
CA ALA A 159 -21.09 -0.22 13.14
C ALA A 159 -19.63 -0.55 12.79
N LEU A 160 -19.35 -0.96 11.54
CA LEU A 160 -18.00 -1.19 11.03
C LEU A 160 -17.42 0.06 10.37
N LEU A 161 -18.13 0.58 9.35
CA LEU A 161 -17.74 1.74 8.56
C LEU A 161 -18.97 2.62 8.40
N ARG A 162 -18.96 3.79 9.06
CA ARG A 162 -20.07 4.73 9.04
C ARG A 162 -19.99 5.62 7.80
N PRO A 163 -20.98 5.57 6.89
CA PRO A 163 -21.05 6.48 5.75
C PRO A 163 -21.03 7.93 6.19
N GLY A 164 -20.33 8.78 5.44
CA GLY A 164 -20.12 10.18 5.77
C GLY A 164 -19.02 10.42 6.80
N ILE A 165 -18.52 9.39 7.49
CA ILE A 165 -17.34 9.46 8.36
C ILE A 165 -16.17 8.76 7.70
N ALA A 166 -16.31 7.48 7.34
CA ALA A 166 -15.22 6.66 6.82
C ALA A 166 -14.65 7.15 5.47
N ASP A 167 -15.48 7.81 4.67
CA ASP A 167 -15.16 8.35 3.35
C ASP A 167 -14.86 9.86 3.36
N ASN A 168 -15.17 10.60 4.44
CA ASN A 168 -14.96 12.06 4.50
C ASN A 168 -13.99 12.54 5.59
N SER A 169 -13.67 11.71 6.60
CA SER A 169 -12.75 12.10 7.68
C SER A 169 -11.35 12.39 7.15
N THR A 170 -10.61 13.28 7.81
CA THR A 170 -9.23 13.61 7.44
C THR A 170 -8.37 12.36 7.34
N LEU A 171 -7.70 12.20 6.19
CA LEU A 171 -6.75 11.13 5.95
C LEU A 171 -5.33 11.54 6.38
N TYR A 172 -4.81 10.89 7.41
CA TYR A 172 -3.46 11.09 7.94
C TYR A 172 -2.39 10.33 7.13
N TRP A 173 -1.14 10.80 7.22
CA TRP A 173 0.00 10.28 6.45
C TRP A 173 -0.28 10.29 4.93
N SER A 174 -0.96 11.33 4.46
CA SER A 174 -1.29 11.50 3.04
C SER A 174 -1.03 12.92 2.60
N SER A 175 -0.10 13.08 1.66
CA SER A 175 0.36 14.38 1.20
C SER A 175 -0.64 15.02 0.22
N ARG A 176 -1.41 14.20 -0.51
CA ARG A 176 -2.49 14.67 -1.41
C ARG A 176 -3.66 13.70 -1.52
N ARG A 177 -4.89 14.23 -1.47
CA ARG A 177 -6.13 13.55 -1.87
C ARG A 177 -7.13 14.55 -2.44
N LYS A 178 -7.97 14.10 -3.38
CA LYS A 178 -9.02 14.93 -3.99
C LYS A 178 -10.39 14.73 -3.37
N ALA A 179 -10.66 13.52 -2.89
CA ALA A 179 -11.97 13.13 -2.40
C ALA A 179 -12.30 13.68 -1.00
N ARG A 180 -11.27 13.95 -0.17
CA ARG A 180 -11.45 14.33 1.24
C ARG A 180 -10.24 15.10 1.79
N PRO A 181 -10.39 15.78 2.96
CA PRO A 181 -9.28 16.38 3.67
C PRO A 181 -8.17 15.38 3.98
N HIS A 182 -6.93 15.85 4.01
CA HIS A 182 -5.77 15.02 4.33
C HIS A 182 -4.74 15.82 5.11
N GLN A 183 -3.90 15.10 5.86
CA GLN A 183 -2.85 15.66 6.68
C GLN A 183 -1.60 14.79 6.59
N ASP A 184 -0.46 15.45 6.44
CA ASP A 184 0.84 14.80 6.42
C ASP A 184 1.86 15.64 7.18
N LEU A 185 2.88 15.00 7.74
CA LEU A 185 3.94 15.69 8.47
C LEU A 185 4.73 16.66 7.62
N SER A 186 4.72 16.51 6.29
CA SER A 186 5.36 17.42 5.35
C SER A 186 4.56 18.71 5.08
N ASN A 187 3.28 18.77 5.47
CA ASN A 187 2.46 19.96 5.29
C ASN A 187 3.00 21.12 6.15
N GLY A 188 3.10 22.32 5.56
CA GLY A 188 3.61 23.52 6.25
C GLY A 188 5.14 23.66 6.26
N TRP A 189 5.89 22.68 5.77
CA TRP A 189 7.33 22.79 5.59
C TRP A 189 7.71 23.41 4.24
N GLY A 190 8.86 24.10 4.19
CA GLY A 190 9.39 24.64 2.94
C GLY A 190 9.71 23.55 1.91
N HIS A 191 9.80 23.93 0.64
CA HIS A 191 9.95 23.03 -0.53
C HIS A 191 11.06 21.97 -0.41
N ASN A 192 12.15 22.29 0.29
CA ASN A 192 13.27 21.35 0.51
C ASN A 192 13.08 20.52 1.80
N SER A 193 12.57 21.13 2.87
CA SER A 193 12.43 20.49 4.18
C SER A 193 11.37 19.39 4.20
N GLN A 194 10.33 19.50 3.36
CA GLN A 194 9.29 18.47 3.23
C GLN A 194 9.83 17.08 2.85
N TRP A 195 10.97 17.01 2.15
CA TRP A 195 11.57 15.75 1.72
C TRP A 195 12.35 15.03 2.83
N GLY A 196 12.57 15.69 3.97
CA GLY A 196 13.10 15.08 5.19
C GLY A 196 12.04 14.34 6.02
N THR A 197 10.82 14.21 5.49
CA THR A 197 9.74 13.45 6.15
C THR A 197 10.02 11.96 6.04
N ALA A 198 10.03 11.26 7.16
CA ALA A 198 10.23 9.81 7.18
C ALA A 198 8.97 9.08 6.67
N PHE A 199 9.16 8.10 5.79
CA PHE A 199 8.08 7.24 5.34
C PHE A 199 7.48 6.41 6.49
N ARG A 200 6.16 6.43 6.63
CA ARG A 200 5.44 5.53 7.54
C ARG A 200 5.58 4.09 7.06
N ARG A 201 6.12 3.22 7.91
CA ARG A 201 6.28 1.80 7.59
C ARG A 201 5.20 0.93 8.21
N ASP A 202 4.33 0.39 7.36
CA ASP A 202 3.35 -0.64 7.71
C ASP A 202 3.77 -1.98 7.05
N TYR A 203 3.86 -3.06 7.81
CA TYR A 203 4.30 -4.38 7.31
C TYR A 203 3.25 -5.47 7.51
N VAL A 204 3.21 -6.43 6.58
CA VAL A 204 2.51 -7.70 6.77
C VAL A 204 3.52 -8.84 6.74
N ILE A 205 3.65 -9.58 7.83
CA ILE A 205 4.65 -10.64 7.98
C ILE A 205 3.97 -11.88 8.57
N GLY A 206 3.91 -12.93 7.76
CA GLY A 206 3.10 -14.10 8.08
C GLY A 206 1.62 -13.71 8.24
N ALA A 207 1.06 -14.01 9.40
CA ALA A 207 -0.32 -13.62 9.76
C ALA A 207 -0.38 -12.29 10.50
N VAL A 208 0.73 -11.59 10.75
CA VAL A 208 0.75 -10.39 11.61
C VAL A 208 0.84 -9.13 10.76
N GLN A 209 0.02 -8.14 11.11
CA GLN A 209 0.06 -6.79 10.56
C GLN A 209 0.69 -5.85 11.57
N TYR A 210 1.67 -5.08 11.12
CA TYR A 210 2.37 -4.08 11.90
C TYR A 210 2.06 -2.72 11.30
N PHE A 211 1.52 -1.82 12.12
CA PHE A 211 1.19 -0.46 11.71
C PHE A 211 2.17 0.52 12.34
N ASN A 212 2.76 1.39 11.50
CA ASN A 212 3.69 2.46 11.84
C ASN A 212 4.80 1.99 12.80
N VAL A 213 5.63 1.04 12.35
CA VAL A 213 6.62 0.35 13.22
C VAL A 213 7.60 1.29 13.94
N ASP A 214 7.83 2.48 13.38
CA ASP A 214 8.70 3.53 13.92
C ASP A 214 8.00 4.43 14.95
N GLY A 215 6.71 4.19 15.22
CA GLY A 215 5.96 4.84 16.27
C GLY A 215 6.59 4.60 17.65
N LYS A 216 6.53 5.63 18.49
CA LYS A 216 7.09 5.63 19.85
C LYS A 216 6.12 5.05 20.87
N CYS A 217 4.82 5.10 20.58
CA CYS A 217 3.74 4.76 21.50
C CYS A 217 3.08 3.45 21.06
N ASP A 218 3.29 2.38 21.81
CA ASP A 218 2.67 1.08 21.50
C ASP A 218 1.25 0.99 22.06
N LEU A 219 0.26 1.10 21.17
CA LEU A 219 -1.16 0.98 21.49
C LEU A 219 -1.58 -0.44 21.87
N ALA A 220 -0.71 -1.45 21.76
CA ALA A 220 -0.94 -2.79 22.32
C ALA A 220 -0.45 -2.90 23.77
N SER A 221 0.34 -1.96 24.28
CA SER A 221 0.86 -2.03 25.65
C SER A 221 -0.27 -1.99 26.69
N PRO A 222 -0.29 -2.88 27.70
CA PRO A 222 -1.26 -2.78 28.79
C PRO A 222 -1.02 -1.53 29.65
N GLU A 223 0.21 -1.02 29.65
CA GLU A 223 0.62 0.18 30.37
C GLU A 223 0.36 1.47 29.58
N TRP A 224 -0.24 1.40 28.39
CA TRP A 224 -0.51 2.58 27.58
C TRP A 224 -1.32 3.61 28.37
N GLN A 225 -0.75 4.81 28.50
CA GLN A 225 -1.42 5.99 29.01
C GLN A 225 -1.55 7.04 27.92
N GLN A 226 -2.61 7.82 27.98
CA GLN A 226 -2.83 8.89 27.01
C GLN A 226 -1.69 9.91 27.00
N THR A 227 -1.10 10.19 28.17
CA THR A 227 0.04 11.10 28.35
C THR A 227 1.34 10.61 27.71
N ASP A 228 1.45 9.31 27.42
CA ASP A 228 2.62 8.76 26.70
C ASP A 228 2.66 9.24 25.24
N CYS A 229 1.56 9.81 24.79
CA CYS A 229 1.35 10.30 23.46
C CYS A 229 1.12 11.81 23.56
N CYS A 230 1.72 12.57 22.64
CA CYS A 230 1.63 14.04 22.56
C CYS A 230 0.30 14.63 23.05
N GLU A 231 0.38 15.73 23.80
CA GLU A 231 -0.79 16.48 24.24
C GLU A 231 -1.62 16.91 23.03
N MET A 232 -2.89 16.51 23.01
CA MET A 232 -3.86 16.84 21.97
C MET A 232 -5.02 17.61 22.61
N GLU A 233 -5.54 18.62 21.91
CA GLU A 233 -6.72 19.36 22.37
C GLU A 233 -7.95 18.45 22.52
N VAL A 234 -8.08 17.48 21.61
CA VAL A 234 -9.13 16.46 21.65
C VAL A 234 -8.60 15.19 22.32
N SER A 235 -9.19 14.85 23.46
CA SER A 235 -8.90 13.58 24.12
C SER A 235 -9.51 12.42 23.34
N LEU A 236 -8.66 11.48 22.90
CA LEU A 236 -9.04 10.26 22.21
C LEU A 236 -8.86 9.05 23.13
N THR A 237 -9.85 8.16 23.11
CA THR A 237 -9.75 6.83 23.73
C THR A 237 -8.71 5.98 22.98
N ARG A 238 -8.25 4.90 23.62
CA ARG A 238 -7.31 3.96 23.00
C ARG A 238 -7.88 3.39 21.70
N GLU A 239 -9.15 3.03 21.70
CA GLU A 239 -9.87 2.46 20.55
C GLU A 239 -9.94 3.44 19.38
N GLU A 240 -10.16 4.73 19.65
CA GLU A 240 -10.16 5.78 18.62
C GLU A 240 -8.76 6.00 18.03
N ARG A 241 -7.71 5.90 18.85
CA ARG A 241 -6.32 6.00 18.34
C ARG A 241 -5.95 4.78 17.51
N ILE A 242 -6.39 3.58 17.90
CA ILE A 242 -6.24 2.37 17.08
C ILE A 242 -6.99 2.51 15.76
N GLU A 243 -8.22 3.01 15.79
CA GLU A 243 -9.02 3.29 14.59
C GLU A 243 -8.29 4.25 13.65
N LEU A 244 -7.81 5.37 14.17
CA LEU A 244 -7.07 6.38 13.43
C LEU A 244 -5.75 5.86 12.87
N LEU A 245 -5.00 5.07 13.64
CA LEU A 245 -3.75 4.47 13.19
C LEU A 245 -3.97 3.44 12.07
N THR A 246 -4.95 2.54 12.26
CA THR A 246 -5.19 1.42 11.35
C THR A 246 -5.87 1.85 10.07
N ASN A 247 -6.87 2.74 10.12
CA ASN A 247 -7.57 3.23 8.94
C ASN A 247 -6.95 4.48 8.32
N ARG A 248 -6.01 5.14 9.04
CA ARG A 248 -5.46 6.47 8.72
C ARG A 248 -6.49 7.60 8.83
N CYS A 249 -7.70 7.32 9.26
CA CYS A 249 -8.78 8.28 9.47
C CYS A 249 -9.76 7.68 10.50
N PHE A 250 -10.75 8.47 10.94
CA PHE A 250 -11.91 7.88 11.59
C PHE A 250 -12.83 7.21 10.57
N VAL A 251 -13.38 6.07 10.96
CA VAL A 251 -14.37 5.31 10.19
C VAL A 251 -15.66 5.10 10.96
N ARG A 252 -15.67 5.36 12.28
CA ARG A 252 -16.83 5.30 13.18
C ARG A 252 -16.93 6.52 14.08
N SER A 253 -15.81 7.00 14.63
CA SER A 253 -15.82 8.13 15.56
C SER A 253 -16.25 9.41 14.85
N ALA A 254 -17.21 10.12 15.44
CA ALA A 254 -17.71 11.41 14.96
C ALA A 254 -17.02 12.60 15.65
N LYS A 255 -15.93 12.35 16.39
CA LYS A 255 -15.12 13.42 16.97
C LYS A 255 -14.50 14.29 15.89
N PRO A 256 -14.16 15.56 16.20
CA PRO A 256 -13.36 16.38 15.32
C PRO A 256 -12.12 15.62 14.86
N HIS A 257 -11.88 15.62 13.55
CA HIS A 257 -10.81 14.86 12.89
C HIS A 257 -9.75 15.78 12.27
N ALA A 258 -9.79 17.08 12.58
CA ALA A 258 -8.72 18.02 12.24
C ALA A 258 -7.69 18.06 13.38
N ASP A 259 -6.44 18.34 13.03
CA ASP A 259 -5.36 18.66 13.96
C ASP A 259 -5.08 17.61 15.06
N LEU A 260 -5.37 16.34 14.75
CA LEU A 260 -4.95 15.20 15.58
C LEU A 260 -3.48 14.84 15.35
N TRP A 261 -2.88 14.09 16.29
CA TRP A 261 -1.47 13.66 16.19
C TRP A 261 -1.29 12.15 16.38
N PRO A 262 -1.62 11.34 15.35
CA PRO A 262 -1.48 9.89 15.43
C PRO A 262 -0.07 9.39 15.05
N TYR A 263 0.84 10.29 14.65
CA TYR A 263 2.13 9.95 14.03
C TYR A 263 3.10 9.16 14.93
N HIS A 264 2.92 9.21 16.25
CA HIS A 264 3.73 8.45 17.20
C HIS A 264 3.16 7.08 17.52
N ASP A 265 1.95 6.75 17.07
CA ASP A 265 1.31 5.49 17.44
C ASP A 265 1.82 4.33 16.61
N ARG A 266 1.97 3.18 17.25
CA ARG A 266 2.17 1.89 16.59
C ARG A 266 1.28 0.83 17.20
N ILE A 267 0.98 -0.19 16.42
CA ILE A 267 0.31 -1.39 16.92
C ILE A 267 0.67 -2.59 16.05
N ARG A 268 0.71 -3.77 16.68
CA ARG A 268 0.73 -5.05 15.98
C ARG A 268 -0.60 -5.76 16.18
N ILE A 269 -1.16 -6.30 15.10
CA ILE A 269 -2.42 -7.03 15.10
C ILE A 269 -2.15 -8.41 14.52
N ALA A 270 -2.41 -9.46 15.29
CA ALA A 270 -2.42 -10.81 14.77
C ALA A 270 -3.65 -10.96 13.88
N GLY A 271 -3.43 -11.26 12.60
CA GLY A 271 -4.50 -11.59 11.67
C GLY A 271 -5.17 -12.89 12.11
N GLY A 272 -6.51 -12.87 12.18
CA GLY A 272 -7.30 -14.09 12.22
C GLY A 272 -6.93 -14.97 11.03
N THR A 273 -6.76 -16.26 11.27
CA THR A 273 -6.41 -17.27 10.26
C THR A 273 -7.33 -17.18 9.04
N GLY A 274 -6.84 -16.67 7.90
CA GLY A 274 -7.73 -16.48 6.74
C GLY A 274 -7.12 -16.17 5.37
N GLN A 275 -5.81 -15.96 5.23
CA GLN A 275 -5.21 -15.80 3.90
C GLN A 275 -3.99 -16.71 3.74
N LYS A 276 -4.16 -17.78 2.96
CA LYS A 276 -3.05 -18.55 2.40
C LYS A 276 -2.22 -17.59 1.54
N LYS A 277 -0.91 -17.58 1.79
CA LYS A 277 0.13 -16.91 1.01
C LYS A 277 -0.18 -17.01 -0.49
N PRO A 278 -0.22 -15.89 -1.25
CA PRO A 278 -0.28 -16.00 -2.70
C PRO A 278 0.97 -16.76 -3.16
N ALA A 279 0.75 -17.82 -3.94
CA ALA A 279 1.86 -18.58 -4.51
C ALA A 279 2.68 -17.65 -5.38
N GLY A 280 3.95 -17.45 -5.01
CA GLY A 280 4.89 -16.73 -5.86
C GLY A 280 5.05 -17.44 -7.22
N PRO A 281 5.49 -16.73 -8.27
CA PRO A 281 5.56 -17.24 -9.64
C PRO A 281 6.52 -18.43 -9.88
N ASN A 282 7.14 -18.99 -8.82
CA ASN A 282 8.08 -20.11 -8.92
C ASN A 282 7.53 -21.47 -8.44
N ALA A 283 6.23 -21.60 -8.13
CA ALA A 283 5.65 -22.87 -7.68
C ALA A 283 5.22 -23.83 -8.81
N LEU A 284 5.60 -23.57 -10.07
CA LEU A 284 5.33 -24.46 -11.20
C LEU A 284 6.62 -25.01 -11.85
N LYS A 285 7.55 -25.49 -11.04
CA LYS A 285 8.57 -26.46 -11.49
C LYS A 285 8.80 -27.47 -10.38
N ILE A 286 8.84 -28.74 -10.76
CA ILE A 286 9.00 -29.97 -9.94
C ILE A 286 7.67 -30.69 -9.67
N ALA A 287 7.16 -31.32 -10.74
CA ALA A 287 6.38 -32.55 -10.67
C ALA A 287 6.77 -33.43 -11.87
N LEU A 288 8.07 -33.69 -12.02
CA LEU A 288 8.60 -34.74 -12.88
C LEU A 288 10.02 -35.04 -12.41
N GLY A 289 10.18 -36.16 -11.70
CA GLY A 289 11.48 -36.72 -11.36
C GLY A 289 11.59 -37.13 -9.89
N ALA A 290 11.28 -38.40 -9.60
CA ALA A 290 12.24 -39.35 -9.01
C ALA A 290 11.52 -40.54 -8.36
N GLY A 291 11.95 -41.75 -8.75
CA GLY A 291 11.62 -43.03 -8.12
C GLY A 291 10.92 -43.97 -9.10
N GLY A 292 11.51 -45.04 -9.62
CA GLY A 292 12.79 -45.69 -9.35
C GLY A 292 12.75 -47.05 -10.06
N LEU A 293 13.89 -47.48 -10.59
CA LEU A 293 14.11 -48.71 -11.35
C LEU A 293 13.63 -49.99 -10.66
N LEU A 294 13.15 -50.94 -11.48
CA LEU A 294 13.30 -52.42 -11.47
C LEU A 294 12.20 -52.95 -12.42
N GLY A 295 12.39 -53.77 -13.46
CA GLY A 295 13.52 -54.42 -14.09
C GLY A 295 12.95 -55.39 -15.16
N VAL A 296 13.72 -55.61 -16.23
CA VAL A 296 13.88 -56.91 -16.93
C VAL A 296 12.82 -57.36 -17.99
N LEU A 297 13.37 -57.75 -19.16
CA LEU A 297 12.87 -58.53 -20.33
C LEU A 297 12.05 -57.75 -21.39
N SER A 298 12.56 -57.44 -22.60
CA SER A 298 13.15 -58.22 -23.71
C SER A 298 12.13 -58.70 -24.75
N LEU A 299 12.37 -58.31 -26.01
CA LEU A 299 11.85 -58.83 -27.30
C LEU A 299 10.31 -58.73 -27.52
N THR A 300 9.73 -58.34 -28.66
CA THR A 300 10.11 -58.59 -30.06
C THR A 300 9.26 -57.70 -30.99
N TRP A 301 9.84 -57.31 -32.12
CA TRP A 301 9.14 -56.94 -33.35
C TRP A 301 8.52 -58.20 -34.01
N LEU A 302 7.26 -58.16 -34.50
CA LEU A 302 6.86 -58.54 -35.88
C LEU A 302 5.32 -58.61 -36.08
N LEU A 303 4.86 -57.87 -37.10
CA LEU A 303 3.97 -58.24 -38.23
C LEU A 303 2.64 -59.01 -38.05
N CYS A 304 1.63 -58.42 -38.70
CA CYS A 304 0.58 -59.01 -39.57
C CYS A 304 -0.54 -59.89 -38.99
N GLY A 305 -1.79 -59.51 -39.33
CA GLY A 305 -2.69 -60.41 -40.06
C GLY A 305 -3.93 -60.93 -39.32
N GLY A 306 -5.10 -60.33 -39.63
CA GLY A 306 -6.28 -61.00 -40.21
C GLY A 306 -6.99 -62.17 -39.50
N GLY A 307 -8.31 -62.02 -39.34
CA GLY A 307 -9.32 -63.08 -39.16
C GLY A 307 -9.69 -63.35 -37.69
N ARG A 308 -10.96 -63.40 -37.29
CA ARG A 308 -12.22 -63.66 -38.01
C ARG A 308 -13.31 -62.70 -37.57
#